data_AF-A0A948U8L7-F1
#
_entry.id   AF-A0A948U8L7-F1
#
_cell.length_a   1.000
_cell.length_b   1.000
_cell.length_c   1.000
_cell.angle_alpha   90.00
_cell.angle_beta   90.00
_cell.angle_gamma   90.00
#
_symmetry.space_group_name_H-M   'P 1'
#
loop_
_entity.id
_entity.type
_entity.pdbx_description
1 polymer ?
#
loop_
_entity_poly.entity_id
_entity_poly.type
_entity_poly.pdbx_seq_one_letter_code
_entity_poly.pdbx_strand_id
1 'polypeptide(L)'
;MKIDTGVKKKWAMGNRDFIHREERMNEKINWSIGLVMVSVLFMSGCATFSPSGEVFKEKANINSRIYDAPINACFDVLKQVVLKQNFSLASEDKEAKKLQATRYFQKGRRSIVIVLNANLQSLGENKTTLYLNAVQTTEKLYAQSHSRFFLGIIPLPGGGGETAQRLKEGEITVEDKKFYEGFFDEIGDEIRKLKGTGEGDKKQG
;
A
#
# COMPACT_ATOMS: atom_id res chain seq x y z
N MET A 1 -14.42 -101.79 -14.74
CA MET A 1 -13.33 -102.14 -13.82
C MET A 1 -12.56 -100.86 -13.50
N LYS A 2 -12.57 -100.45 -12.22
CA LYS A 2 -11.92 -99.30 -11.55
C LYS A 2 -11.79 -97.97 -12.33
N ILE A 3 -12.69 -97.04 -11.99
CA ILE A 3 -12.58 -95.61 -12.29
C ILE A 3 -11.66 -94.96 -11.25
N ASP A 4 -10.70 -94.20 -11.75
CA ASP A 4 -9.59 -93.57 -11.04
C ASP A 4 -10.05 -92.40 -10.14
N THR A 5 -9.46 -92.31 -8.95
CA THR A 5 -9.79 -91.35 -7.87
C THR A 5 -8.83 -90.17 -7.86
N GLY A 6 -8.56 -89.59 -9.04
CA GLY A 6 -7.64 -88.46 -9.22
C GLY A 6 -8.21 -87.06 -8.94
N VAL A 7 -9.50 -86.92 -8.61
CA VAL A 7 -10.17 -85.59 -8.59
C VAL A 7 -10.16 -84.90 -7.22
N LYS A 8 -9.84 -85.60 -6.12
CA LYS A 8 -10.00 -85.03 -4.77
C LYS A 8 -8.81 -84.24 -4.20
N LYS A 9 -7.65 -84.20 -4.87
CA LYS A 9 -6.47 -83.49 -4.32
C LYS A 9 -6.28 -82.04 -4.79
N LYS A 10 -6.99 -81.59 -5.83
CA LYS A 10 -6.82 -80.22 -6.36
C LYS A 10 -7.71 -79.15 -5.70
N TRP A 11 -8.71 -79.56 -4.91
CA TRP A 11 -9.64 -78.63 -4.25
C TRP A 11 -9.25 -78.22 -2.82
N ALA A 12 -8.24 -78.86 -2.20
CA ALA A 12 -7.85 -78.55 -0.81
C ALA A 12 -6.59 -77.66 -0.68
N MET A 13 -5.95 -77.29 -1.80
CA MET A 13 -4.70 -76.51 -1.79
C MET A 13 -4.90 -75.03 -2.19
N GLY A 14 -5.96 -74.68 -2.91
CA GLY A 14 -6.25 -73.29 -3.29
C GLY A 14 -6.91 -72.43 -2.20
N ASN A 15 -7.44 -73.05 -1.14
CA ASN A 15 -8.28 -72.33 -0.16
C ASN A 15 -7.52 -71.86 1.10
N ARG A 16 -6.28 -72.31 1.32
CA ARG A 16 -5.46 -71.87 2.46
C ARG A 16 -4.62 -70.62 2.15
N ASP A 17 -4.17 -70.47 0.91
CA ASP A 17 -3.38 -69.29 0.50
C ASP A 17 -4.23 -68.02 0.32
N PHE A 18 -5.54 -68.17 0.11
CA PHE A 18 -6.45 -67.04 -0.03
C PHE A 18 -6.78 -66.39 1.33
N ILE A 19 -7.07 -67.20 2.35
CA ILE A 19 -7.43 -66.72 3.71
C ILE A 19 -6.24 -66.00 4.36
N HIS A 20 -5.01 -66.49 4.19
CA HIS A 20 -3.82 -65.87 4.79
C HIS A 20 -3.37 -64.56 4.11
N ARG A 21 -3.91 -64.26 2.92
CA ARG A 21 -3.66 -63.00 2.21
C ARG A 21 -4.65 -61.91 2.61
N GLU A 22 -5.88 -62.29 3.00
CA GLU A 22 -6.93 -61.38 3.47
C GLU A 22 -6.62 -60.81 4.86
N GLU A 23 -6.13 -61.64 5.79
CA GLU A 23 -5.78 -61.21 7.15
C GLU A 23 -4.64 -60.16 7.16
N ARG A 24 -3.60 -60.34 6.33
CA ARG A 24 -2.49 -59.38 6.21
C ARG A 24 -2.86 -58.06 5.51
N MET A 25 -3.94 -58.04 4.72
CA MET A 25 -4.43 -56.79 4.14
C MET A 25 -5.31 -56.01 5.12
N ASN A 26 -6.13 -56.69 5.93
CA ASN A 26 -6.95 -56.05 6.95
C ASN A 26 -6.09 -55.43 8.08
N GLU A 27 -4.96 -56.04 8.45
CA GLU A 27 -4.03 -55.47 9.43
C GLU A 27 -3.36 -54.18 8.90
N LYS A 28 -2.96 -54.16 7.63
CA LYS A 28 -2.38 -52.97 6.99
C LYS A 28 -3.41 -51.84 6.78
N ILE A 29 -4.65 -52.20 6.46
CA ILE A 29 -5.76 -51.24 6.31
C ILE A 29 -6.13 -50.65 7.67
N ASN A 30 -6.21 -51.44 8.75
CA ASN A 30 -6.47 -50.94 10.09
C ASN A 30 -5.33 -50.04 10.62
N TRP A 31 -4.07 -50.38 10.33
CA TRP A 31 -2.94 -49.53 10.67
C TRP A 31 -2.97 -48.19 9.93
N SER A 32 -3.36 -48.21 8.64
CA SER A 32 -3.49 -47.01 7.81
C SER A 32 -4.68 -46.13 8.24
N ILE A 33 -5.82 -46.74 8.61
CA ILE A 33 -7.01 -46.04 9.11
C ILE A 33 -6.73 -45.40 10.48
N GLY A 34 -6.01 -46.09 11.36
CA GLY A 34 -5.58 -45.51 12.64
C GLY A 34 -4.71 -44.27 12.48
N LEU A 35 -3.81 -44.29 11.49
CA LEU A 35 -2.90 -43.17 11.18
C LEU A 35 -3.65 -41.96 10.59
N VAL A 36 -4.70 -42.19 9.80
CA VAL A 36 -5.55 -41.12 9.24
C VAL A 36 -6.50 -40.53 10.30
N MET A 37 -6.96 -41.30 11.28
CA MET A 37 -7.83 -40.76 12.34
C MET A 37 -7.07 -39.88 13.36
N VAL A 38 -5.78 -40.16 13.61
CA VAL A 38 -4.94 -39.35 14.50
C VAL A 38 -4.58 -37.99 13.87
N SER A 39 -4.47 -37.89 12.54
CA SER A 39 -4.14 -36.62 11.88
C SER A 39 -5.31 -35.63 11.83
N VAL A 40 -6.56 -36.12 11.82
CA VAL A 40 -7.76 -35.25 11.83
C VAL A 40 -7.97 -34.57 13.19
N LEU A 41 -7.55 -35.19 14.30
CA LEU A 41 -7.67 -34.61 15.64
C LEU A 41 -6.66 -33.48 15.92
N PHE A 42 -5.59 -33.36 15.13
CA PHE A 42 -4.60 -32.27 15.28
C PHE A 42 -4.95 -31.00 14.49
N MET A 43 -5.99 -31.00 13.65
CA MET A 43 -6.41 -29.82 12.90
C MET A 43 -7.45 -28.95 13.63
N SER A 44 -7.92 -29.37 14.80
CA SER A 44 -8.85 -28.62 15.66
C SER A 44 -8.13 -27.70 16.66
N GLY A 45 -6.97 -27.17 16.26
CA GLY A 45 -6.27 -26.12 17.03
C GLY A 45 -7.01 -24.80 16.86
N CYS A 46 -7.71 -24.38 17.92
CA CYS A 46 -8.39 -23.09 18.06
C CYS A 46 -7.59 -21.93 17.45
N ALA A 47 -7.99 -21.48 16.26
CA ALA A 47 -7.79 -20.09 15.87
C ALA A 47 -8.81 -19.25 16.66
N THR A 48 -8.55 -19.04 17.96
CA THR A 48 -9.21 -17.97 18.71
C THR A 48 -8.65 -16.69 18.13
N PHE A 49 -9.31 -16.18 17.09
CA PHE A 49 -9.13 -14.82 16.62
C PHE A 49 -9.51 -13.90 17.77
N SER A 50 -8.52 -13.52 18.56
CA SER A 50 -8.63 -12.35 19.42
C SER A 50 -8.58 -11.17 18.45
N PRO A 51 -9.65 -10.37 18.30
CA PRO A 51 -9.52 -9.13 17.57
C PRO A 51 -8.39 -8.36 18.24
N SER A 52 -7.32 -8.14 17.47
CA SER A 52 -6.17 -7.36 17.90
C SER A 52 -6.73 -6.08 18.50
N GLY A 53 -6.59 -5.93 19.83
CA GLY A 53 -6.99 -4.72 20.52
C GLY A 53 -6.45 -3.54 19.75
N GLU A 54 -7.33 -2.57 19.49
CA GLU A 54 -7.10 -1.38 18.69
C GLU A 54 -5.62 -0.98 18.66
N VAL A 55 -4.95 -1.30 17.54
CA VAL A 55 -3.55 -0.92 17.29
C VAL A 55 -3.44 0.59 16.99
N PHE A 56 -4.52 1.34 17.19
CA PHE A 56 -4.50 2.78 17.34
C PHE A 56 -4.02 3.13 18.74
N LYS A 57 -2.77 2.76 19.06
CA LYS A 57 -1.98 3.68 19.88
C LYS A 57 -2.06 5.00 19.14
N GLU A 58 -2.71 6.01 19.72
CA GLU A 58 -2.81 7.37 19.18
C GLU A 58 -1.45 7.77 18.64
N LYS A 59 -1.21 7.55 17.34
CA LYS A 59 -0.03 8.06 16.67
C LYS A 59 -0.20 9.55 16.81
N ALA A 60 0.76 10.21 17.44
CA ALA A 60 0.80 11.66 17.54
C ALA A 60 0.33 12.25 16.21
N ASN A 61 -0.68 13.11 16.26
CA ASN A 61 -1.39 13.60 15.09
C ASN A 61 -0.48 14.59 14.33
N ILE A 62 0.56 14.06 13.68
CA ILE A 62 1.58 14.80 12.93
C ILE A 62 1.00 15.47 11.68
N ASN A 63 -0.20 15.07 11.30
CA ASN A 63 -0.89 15.39 10.06
C ASN A 63 -2.10 16.30 10.28
N SER A 64 -2.30 16.86 11.48
CA SER A 64 -3.31 17.90 11.67
C SER A 64 -2.88 19.00 12.64
N ARG A 65 -3.46 20.18 12.45
CA ARG A 65 -3.35 21.30 13.39
C ARG A 65 -4.64 22.11 13.39
N ILE A 66 -4.98 22.66 14.55
CA ILE A 66 -6.11 23.58 14.73
C ILE A 66 -5.61 25.01 14.64
N TYR A 67 -6.33 25.86 13.91
CA TYR A 67 -6.11 27.30 13.83
C TYR A 67 -7.33 28.07 14.32
N ASP A 68 -7.09 29.16 15.04
CA ASP A 68 -8.12 30.10 15.44
C ASP A 68 -8.44 31.07 14.29
N ALA A 69 -8.96 30.56 13.18
CA ALA A 69 -9.43 31.38 12.07
C ALA A 69 -10.62 30.71 11.36
N PRO A 70 -11.49 31.52 10.72
CA PRO A 70 -12.61 31.00 9.96
C PRO A 70 -12.12 30.17 8.77
N ILE A 71 -12.89 29.15 8.40
CA ILE A 71 -12.49 28.13 7.41
C ILE A 71 -12.08 28.72 6.05
N ASN A 72 -12.75 29.79 5.62
CA ASN A 72 -12.43 30.46 4.34
C ASN A 72 -11.07 31.13 4.39
N ALA A 73 -10.75 31.86 5.46
CA ALA A 73 -9.45 32.50 5.62
C ALA A 73 -8.32 31.46 5.70
N CYS A 74 -8.54 30.37 6.45
CA CYS A 74 -7.59 29.24 6.49
C CYS A 74 -7.36 28.61 5.12
N PHE A 75 -8.42 28.48 4.32
CA PHE A 75 -8.34 27.90 2.97
C PHE A 75 -7.53 28.79 2.02
N ASP A 76 -7.77 30.10 2.05
CA ASP A 76 -7.03 31.07 1.25
C ASP A 76 -5.55 31.11 1.63
N VAL A 77 -5.24 31.13 2.94
CA VAL A 77 -3.86 31.06 3.44
C VAL A 77 -3.19 29.75 3.05
N LEU A 78 -3.87 28.61 3.20
CA LEU A 78 -3.33 27.31 2.77
C LEU A 78 -2.92 27.36 1.30
N LYS A 79 -3.79 27.90 0.44
CA LYS A 79 -3.50 28.02 -1.00
C LYS A 79 -2.27 28.88 -1.26
N GLN A 80 -2.14 30.02 -0.56
CA GLN A 80 -0.97 30.89 -0.67
C GLN A 80 0.32 30.17 -0.25
N VAL A 81 0.31 29.49 0.90
CA VAL A 81 1.48 28.77 1.41
C VAL A 81 1.89 27.62 0.49
N VAL A 82 0.93 26.83 0.01
CA VAL A 82 1.18 25.74 -0.94
C VAL A 82 1.87 26.26 -2.21
N LEU A 83 1.38 27.36 -2.78
CA LEU A 83 1.99 27.99 -3.95
C LEU A 83 3.40 28.53 -3.66
N LYS A 84 3.59 29.16 -2.50
CA LYS A 84 4.90 29.68 -2.04
C LYS A 84 5.94 28.57 -1.87
N GLN A 85 5.51 27.37 -1.48
CA GLN A 85 6.36 26.19 -1.39
C GLN A 85 6.61 25.47 -2.73
N ASN A 86 6.29 26.13 -3.86
CA ASN A 86 6.48 25.62 -5.23
C ASN A 86 5.67 24.35 -5.55
N PHE A 87 4.49 24.20 -4.94
CA PHE A 87 3.52 23.21 -5.37
C PHE A 87 2.59 23.82 -6.43
N SER A 88 2.26 23.04 -7.45
CA SER A 88 1.22 23.36 -8.42
C SER A 88 -0.11 22.81 -7.94
N LEU A 89 -1.19 23.57 -8.06
CA LEU A 89 -2.52 23.10 -7.71
C LEU A 89 -3.00 22.09 -8.76
N ALA A 90 -3.33 20.88 -8.30
CA ALA A 90 -3.82 19.80 -9.16
C ALA A 90 -5.35 19.72 -9.16
N SER A 91 -5.98 19.89 -8.00
CA SER A 91 -7.43 19.92 -7.84
C SER A 91 -7.82 20.79 -6.65
N GLU A 92 -8.94 21.49 -6.77
CA GLU A 92 -9.50 22.36 -5.72
C GLU A 92 -11.00 22.10 -5.63
N ASP A 93 -11.46 21.68 -4.45
CA ASP A 93 -12.87 21.56 -4.12
C ASP A 93 -13.22 22.62 -3.07
N LYS A 94 -13.85 23.69 -3.55
CA LYS A 94 -14.22 24.84 -2.71
C LYS A 94 -15.39 24.56 -1.78
N GLU A 95 -16.22 23.57 -2.10
CA GLU A 95 -17.37 23.17 -1.29
C GLU A 95 -16.92 22.26 -0.15
N ALA A 96 -16.17 21.21 -0.47
CA ALA A 96 -15.62 20.30 0.52
C ALA A 96 -14.39 20.86 1.26
N LYS A 97 -13.90 22.04 0.86
CA LYS A 97 -12.67 22.68 1.38
C LYS A 97 -11.47 21.74 1.34
N LYS A 98 -11.31 21.07 0.19
CA LYS A 98 -10.19 20.16 -0.10
C LYS A 98 -9.30 20.76 -1.16
N LEU A 99 -8.00 20.54 -0.99
CA LEU A 99 -6.98 21.00 -1.91
C LEU A 99 -6.01 19.86 -2.20
N GLN A 100 -5.75 19.61 -3.46
CA GLN A 100 -4.68 18.72 -3.89
C GLN A 100 -3.64 19.53 -4.66
N ALA A 101 -2.39 19.38 -4.27
CA ALA A 101 -1.27 20.07 -4.87
C ALA A 101 -0.11 19.12 -5.11
N THR A 102 0.64 19.36 -6.19
CA THR A 102 1.71 18.47 -6.62
C THR A 102 2.99 19.26 -6.84
N ARG A 103 4.12 18.73 -6.36
CA ARG A 103 5.44 19.27 -6.62
C ARG A 103 6.29 18.25 -7.34
N TYR A 104 6.91 18.68 -8.43
CA TYR A 104 7.81 17.87 -9.24
C TYR A 104 9.24 18.35 -9.06
N PHE A 105 10.18 17.44 -8.86
CA PHE A 105 11.60 17.77 -8.91
C PHE A 105 12.42 16.58 -9.38
N GLN A 106 13.59 16.87 -9.95
CA GLN A 106 14.50 15.85 -10.43
C GLN A 106 15.73 15.77 -9.53
N LYS A 107 16.15 14.54 -9.22
CA LYS A 107 17.39 14.25 -8.49
C LYS A 107 18.22 13.25 -9.29
N GLY A 108 19.12 13.76 -10.12
CA GLY A 108 19.87 12.93 -11.08
C GLY A 108 18.93 12.31 -12.13
N ARG A 109 18.91 10.98 -12.24
CA ARG A 109 18.03 10.24 -13.17
C ARG A 109 16.65 9.89 -12.58
N ARG A 110 16.34 10.38 -11.38
CA ARG A 110 15.07 10.15 -10.71
C ARG A 110 14.18 11.38 -10.82
N SER A 111 12.95 11.18 -11.26
CA SER A 111 11.85 12.13 -11.15
C SER A 111 11.10 11.84 -9.85
N ILE A 112 10.95 12.84 -8.99
CA ILE A 112 10.25 12.73 -7.72
C ILE A 112 9.02 13.62 -7.78
N VAL A 113 7.87 13.05 -7.43
CA VAL A 113 6.57 13.71 -7.41
C VAL A 113 6.04 13.64 -5.99
N ILE A 114 5.77 14.79 -5.38
CA ILE A 114 5.10 14.86 -4.08
C ILE A 114 3.68 15.36 -4.31
N VAL A 115 2.69 14.55 -3.93
CA VAL A 115 1.27 14.90 -3.96
C VAL A 115 0.82 15.20 -2.53
N LEU A 116 0.53 16.46 -2.25
CA LEU A 116 -0.05 16.96 -1.00
C LEU A 116 -1.57 17.02 -1.13
N ASN A 117 -2.27 16.39 -0.18
CA ASN A 117 -3.71 16.46 -0.02
C ASN A 117 -4.02 17.17 1.29
N ALA A 118 -4.83 18.21 1.22
CA ALA A 118 -5.26 18.99 2.37
C ALA A 118 -6.78 18.99 2.48
N ASN A 119 -7.28 18.95 3.71
CA ASN A 119 -8.71 19.00 4.02
C ASN A 119 -8.94 19.88 5.25
N LEU A 120 -9.88 20.81 5.17
CA LEU A 120 -10.23 21.69 6.27
C LEU A 120 -11.60 21.32 6.82
N GLN A 121 -11.71 21.26 8.15
CA GLN A 121 -12.97 21.05 8.86
C GLN A 121 -13.21 22.17 9.86
N SER A 122 -14.41 22.72 9.84
CA SER A 122 -14.82 23.72 10.84
C SER A 122 -15.12 23.03 12.16
N LEU A 123 -14.50 23.50 13.24
CA LEU A 123 -14.77 23.08 14.61
C LEU A 123 -15.66 24.10 15.37
N GLY A 124 -16.01 25.22 14.72
CA GLY A 124 -16.76 26.35 15.25
C GLY A 124 -16.55 27.61 14.37
N GLU A 125 -17.22 28.71 14.68
CA GLU A 125 -17.21 29.91 13.81
C GLU A 125 -15.80 30.45 13.49
N ASN A 126 -14.87 30.35 14.44
CA ASN A 126 -13.50 30.86 14.30
C ASN A 126 -12.43 29.79 14.59
N LYS A 127 -12.77 28.51 14.47
CA LYS A 127 -11.82 27.41 14.69
C LYS A 127 -11.88 26.43 13.55
N THR A 128 -10.73 26.19 12.93
CA THR A 128 -10.62 25.29 11.78
C THR A 128 -9.51 24.28 12.03
N THR A 129 -9.82 23.01 11.81
CA THR A 129 -8.83 21.93 11.81
C THR A 129 -8.35 21.70 10.39
N LEU A 130 -7.06 21.81 10.16
CA LEU A 130 -6.40 21.48 8.89
C LEU A 130 -5.78 20.10 9.00
N TYR A 131 -6.12 19.22 8.06
CA TYR A 131 -5.47 17.93 7.86
C TYR A 131 -4.60 17.97 6.60
N LEU A 132 -3.37 17.48 6.70
CA LEU A 132 -2.42 17.37 5.59
C LEU A 132 -1.95 15.93 5.44
N ASN A 133 -1.95 15.41 4.22
CA ASN A 133 -1.37 14.11 3.89
C ASN A 133 -0.50 14.27 2.63
N ALA A 134 0.67 13.65 2.59
CA ALA A 134 1.56 13.76 1.45
C ALA A 134 2.05 12.38 1.01
N VAL A 135 2.06 12.15 -0.30
CA VAL A 135 2.55 10.92 -0.91
C VAL A 135 3.68 11.28 -1.88
N GLN A 136 4.82 10.63 -1.72
CA GLN A 136 5.97 10.78 -2.59
C GLN A 136 6.08 9.58 -3.53
N THR A 137 6.02 9.85 -4.83
CA THR A 137 6.27 8.88 -5.89
C THR A 137 7.63 9.16 -6.51
N THR A 138 8.48 8.14 -6.58
CA THR A 138 9.78 8.21 -7.25
C THR A 138 9.74 7.38 -8.52
N GLU A 139 10.08 8.01 -9.64
CA GLU A 139 10.18 7.39 -10.95
C GLU A 139 11.64 7.48 -11.43
N LYS A 140 12.15 6.42 -12.07
CA LYS A 140 13.46 6.45 -12.70
C LYS A 140 13.31 6.53 -14.21
N LEU A 141 14.04 7.48 -14.79
CA LEU A 141 14.17 7.62 -16.24
C LEU A 141 15.24 6.63 -16.71
N TYR A 142 14.80 5.57 -17.38
CA TYR A 142 15.69 4.71 -18.16
C TYR A 142 15.70 5.22 -19.60
N ALA A 143 16.84 5.73 -20.04
CA ALA A 143 17.11 5.95 -21.45
C ALA A 143 17.76 4.67 -22.00
N GLN A 144 17.01 3.87 -22.75
CA GLN A 144 17.57 2.72 -23.45
C GLN A 144 18.05 3.21 -24.82
N SER A 145 19.36 3.34 -24.97
CA SER A 145 19.97 3.67 -26.26
C SER A 145 19.97 2.40 -27.13
N HIS A 146 19.11 2.37 -28.13
CA HIS A 146 19.15 1.32 -29.14
C HIS A 146 20.03 1.79 -30.29
N SER A 147 21.31 1.40 -30.28
CA SER A 147 22.17 1.54 -31.46
C SER A 147 21.87 0.40 -32.44
N ARG A 148 21.21 0.68 -33.57
CA ARG A 148 21.15 -0.28 -34.66
C ARG A 148 22.44 -0.19 -35.47
N PHE A 149 23.24 -1.25 -35.39
CA PHE A 149 24.40 -1.45 -36.25
C PHE A 149 23.98 -2.25 -37.47
N PHE A 150 24.38 -1.80 -38.67
CA PHE A 150 24.34 -2.64 -39.86
C PHE A 150 25.56 -3.57 -39.81
N LEU A 151 25.32 -4.89 -39.82
CA LEU A 151 26.36 -5.93 -39.73
C LEU A 151 27.31 -5.78 -38.52
N GLY A 152 26.86 -5.18 -37.40
CA GLY A 152 27.64 -5.06 -36.16
C GLY A 152 28.87 -4.12 -36.22
N ILE A 153 29.15 -3.47 -37.35
CA ILE A 153 30.40 -2.73 -37.58
C ILE A 153 30.14 -1.26 -37.96
N ILE A 154 28.99 -0.93 -38.56
CA ILE A 154 28.70 0.44 -39.03
C ILE A 154 27.43 0.98 -38.37
N PRO A 155 27.49 2.11 -37.63
CA PRO A 155 26.29 2.77 -37.12
C PRO A 155 25.45 3.34 -38.27
N LEU A 156 24.17 2.97 -38.34
CA LEU A 156 23.27 3.47 -39.39
C LEU A 156 22.88 4.94 -39.16
N PRO A 157 23.01 5.83 -40.15
CA PRO A 157 22.46 7.19 -40.07
C PRO A 157 20.93 7.12 -40.00
N GLY A 158 20.35 7.59 -38.90
CA GLY A 158 18.90 7.58 -38.65
C GLY A 158 18.36 6.34 -37.90
N GLY A 159 19.22 5.45 -37.42
CA GLY A 159 18.82 4.14 -36.86
C GLY A 159 18.84 3.98 -35.34
N GLY A 160 18.93 5.06 -34.55
CA GLY A 160 18.95 4.97 -33.09
C GLY A 160 17.98 5.96 -32.46
N GLY A 161 16.94 5.44 -31.81
CA GLY A 161 16.01 6.21 -31.00
C GLY A 161 16.29 5.98 -29.52
N GLU A 162 16.28 7.05 -28.73
CA GLU A 162 16.22 6.94 -27.27
C GLU A 162 14.75 6.78 -26.87
N THR A 163 14.38 5.61 -26.37
CA THR A 163 13.10 5.44 -25.69
C THR A 163 13.31 5.73 -24.21
N ALA A 164 12.88 6.92 -23.78
CA ALA A 164 12.82 7.25 -22.36
C ALA A 164 11.59 6.57 -21.74
N GLN A 165 11.79 5.44 -21.05
CA GLN A 165 10.72 4.83 -20.26
C GLN A 165 10.83 5.31 -18.81
N ARG A 166 9.74 5.88 -18.29
CA ARG A 166 9.60 6.21 -16.86
C ARG A 166 9.08 4.97 -16.13
N LEU A 167 9.91 4.36 -15.29
CA LEU A 167 9.50 3.25 -14.44
C LEU A 167 9.29 3.77 -13.01
N LYS A 168 8.11 3.51 -12.45
CA LYS A 168 7.78 3.83 -11.05
C LYS A 168 8.62 2.94 -10.13
N GLU A 169 9.58 3.52 -9.41
CA GLU A 169 10.46 2.80 -8.48
C GLU A 169 9.80 2.59 -7.11
N GLY A 170 8.93 3.51 -6.69
CA GLY A 170 8.25 3.38 -5.40
C GLY A 170 7.29 4.53 -5.12
N GLU A 171 6.38 4.27 -4.19
CA GLU A 171 5.44 5.24 -3.63
C GLU A 171 5.49 5.08 -2.11
N ILE A 172 5.75 6.19 -1.40
CA ILE A 172 5.80 6.22 0.06
C ILE A 172 4.91 7.35 0.58
N THR A 173 4.18 7.10 1.66
CA THR A 173 3.57 8.18 2.43
C THR A 173 4.67 8.93 3.17
N VAL A 174 4.63 10.26 3.13
CA VAL A 174 5.59 11.10 3.86
C VAL A 174 5.23 11.01 5.34
N GLU A 175 6.12 10.45 6.16
CA GLU A 175 5.95 10.37 7.62
C GLU A 175 6.83 11.39 8.37
N ASP A 176 7.55 12.26 7.64
CA ASP A 176 8.46 13.25 8.23
C ASP A 176 7.67 14.36 8.94
N LYS A 177 7.80 14.41 10.27
CA LYS A 177 7.17 15.44 11.11
C LYS A 177 7.62 16.85 10.71
N LYS A 178 8.90 17.05 10.37
CA LYS A 178 9.43 18.39 10.04
C LYS A 178 8.82 18.94 8.75
N PHE A 179 8.51 18.05 7.81
CA PHE A 179 7.81 18.42 6.59
C PHE A 179 6.45 19.05 6.91
N TYR A 180 5.63 18.39 7.73
CA TYR A 180 4.32 18.90 8.13
C TYR A 180 4.41 20.13 9.04
N GLU A 181 5.33 20.14 10.01
CA GLU A 181 5.56 21.30 10.88
C GLU A 181 5.90 22.55 10.07
N GLY A 182 6.74 22.43 9.03
CA GLY A 182 7.06 23.57 8.16
C GLY A 182 5.83 24.19 7.49
N PHE A 183 4.91 23.37 6.97
CA PHE A 183 3.63 23.87 6.44
C PHE A 183 2.77 24.50 7.53
N PHE A 184 2.66 23.84 8.67
CA PHE A 184 1.79 24.28 9.73
C PHE A 184 2.25 25.57 10.42
N ASP A 185 3.55 25.74 10.59
CA ASP A 185 4.12 26.95 11.16
C ASP A 185 3.94 28.13 10.19
N GLU A 186 4.19 27.92 8.89
CA GLU A 186 4.02 28.96 7.87
C GLU A 186 2.55 29.40 7.71
N ILE A 187 1.60 28.47 7.73
CA ILE A 187 0.16 28.79 7.73
C ILE A 187 -0.21 29.57 8.99
N GLY A 188 0.30 29.15 10.16
CA GLY A 188 0.06 29.84 11.42
C GLY A 188 0.62 31.27 11.42
N ASP A 189 1.79 31.49 10.82
CA ASP A 189 2.39 32.81 10.65
C ASP A 189 1.53 33.73 9.77
N GLU A 190 1.07 33.24 8.62
CA GLU A 190 0.23 34.03 7.72
C GLU A 190 -1.15 34.34 8.33
N ILE A 191 -1.77 33.39 9.05
CA ILE A 191 -3.02 33.65 9.78
C ILE A 191 -2.83 34.73 10.84
N ARG A 192 -1.71 34.72 11.57
CA ARG A 192 -1.41 35.74 12.59
C ARG A 192 -1.20 37.12 11.97
N LYS A 193 -0.51 37.20 10.82
CA LYS A 193 -0.34 38.46 10.08
C LYS A 193 -1.69 39.05 9.64
N LEU A 194 -2.59 38.23 9.12
CA LEU A 194 -3.93 38.68 8.71
C LEU A 194 -4.73 39.29 9.87
N LYS A 195 -4.61 38.74 11.09
CA LYS A 195 -5.24 39.31 12.29
C LYS A 195 -4.62 40.65 12.69
N GLY A 196 -3.28 40.75 12.67
CA GLY A 196 -2.57 41.98 13.06
C GLY A 196 -2.81 43.16 12.12
N THR A 197 -2.98 42.91 10.82
CA THR A 197 -3.27 43.97 9.84
C THR A 197 -4.69 44.53 9.97
N GLY A 198 -5.64 43.75 10.49
CA GLY A 198 -7.03 44.18 10.69
C GLY A 198 -7.28 45.12 11.88
N GLU A 199 -6.37 45.16 12.86
CA GLU A 199 -6.48 46.05 14.04
C GLU A 199 -5.86 47.46 13.81
N GLY A 200 -5.04 47.62 12.77
CA GLY A 200 -4.42 48.91 12.44
C GLY A 200 -5.36 49.90 11.76
N ASP A 201 -6.46 49.43 11.17
CA ASP A 201 -7.32 50.23 10.29
C ASP A 201 -8.59 50.80 10.99
N LYS A 202 -8.73 50.60 12.31
CA LYS A 202 -9.85 51.14 13.12
C LYS A 202 -9.50 52.37 13.96
N LYS A 203 -8.38 53.04 13.69
CA LYS A 203 -7.95 54.26 14.43
C LYS A 203 -7.81 55.52 13.59
N GLN A 204 -8.41 55.58 12.40
CA GLN A 204 -8.58 56.83 11.66
C GLN A 204 -9.97 56.83 11.00
N GLY A 205 -10.93 57.48 11.66
CA GLY A 205 -12.30 57.67 11.19
C GLY A 205 -13.11 58.40 12.25
#